data_AF-A0A256WM88-F1
#
_entry.id   AF-A0A256WM88-F1
#
_cell.length_a   1.000
_cell.length_b   1.000
_cell.length_c   1.000
_cell.angle_alpha   90.00
_cell.angle_beta   90.00
_cell.angle_gamma   90.00
#
_symmetry.space_group_name_H-M   'P 1'
#
loop_
_entity.id
_entity.type
_entity.pdbx_description
1 polymer ?
#
loop_
_entity_poly.entity_id
_entity_poly.type
_entity_poly.pdbx_seq_one_letter_code
_entity_poly.pdbx_strand_id
1 'polypeptide(L)'
;MNKELLKSLEQKSTEDLFFLFKHDGAINFEKKIMAGIILKEKGYDKVLLSQEKKAIIETITNRLKISENKDYLEKKNKKKAKRKIFIGLGYLSFFTIIGMKDYLLNEENLDWIYLSIMIIIGLFFITYQTIIYNKTVNNLIDADNENNELLRFRLKLIEKEWRF
;
A
#
# COMPACT_ATOMS: atom_id res chain seq x y z
N MET A 1 -25.99 2.14 2.86
CA MET A 1 -25.63 3.53 3.20
C MET A 1 -25.79 3.70 4.71
N ASN A 2 -24.69 3.96 5.42
CA ASN A 2 -24.71 4.01 6.89
C ASN A 2 -25.46 5.27 7.40
N LYS A 3 -26.60 5.06 8.07
CA LYS A 3 -27.49 6.15 8.55
C LYS A 3 -26.86 6.97 9.69
N GLU A 4 -26.04 6.36 10.53
CA GLU A 4 -25.34 7.08 11.62
C GLU A 4 -24.24 7.97 11.04
N LEU A 5 -23.53 7.47 10.03
CA LEU A 5 -22.51 8.23 9.32
C LEU A 5 -23.09 9.48 8.65
N LEU A 6 -24.24 9.32 7.97
CA LEU A 6 -24.93 10.44 7.32
C LEU A 6 -25.25 11.55 8.32
N LYS A 7 -25.91 11.21 9.42
CA LYS A 7 -26.26 12.17 10.49
C LYS A 7 -25.03 12.88 11.05
N SER A 8 -23.92 12.16 11.24
CA SER A 8 -22.68 12.76 11.75
C SER A 8 -22.04 13.75 10.76
N LEU A 9 -22.24 13.55 9.45
CA LEU A 9 -21.69 14.41 8.41
C LEU A 9 -22.60 15.60 8.10
N GLU A 10 -23.92 15.46 8.21
CA GLU A 10 -24.88 16.56 8.03
C GLU A 10 -24.61 17.72 9.00
N GLN A 11 -24.19 17.39 10.23
CA GLN A 11 -23.81 18.33 11.29
C GLN A 11 -22.50 19.10 11.02
N LYS A 12 -21.70 18.68 10.04
CA LYS A 12 -20.43 19.33 9.71
C LYS A 12 -20.62 20.59 8.86
N SER A 13 -19.66 21.50 8.98
CA SER A 13 -19.57 22.68 8.13
C SER A 13 -19.39 22.30 6.66
N THR A 14 -19.76 23.20 5.76
CA THR A 14 -19.56 23.04 4.31
C THR A 14 -18.07 22.92 3.97
N GLU A 15 -17.20 23.63 4.69
CA GLU A 15 -15.74 23.59 4.51
C GLU A 15 -15.17 22.24 4.91
N ASP A 16 -15.59 21.68 6.04
CA ASP A 16 -15.17 20.34 6.47
C ASP A 16 -15.64 19.26 5.48
N LEU A 17 -16.86 19.40 4.98
CA LEU A 17 -17.40 18.49 3.97
C LEU A 17 -16.63 18.60 2.66
N PHE A 18 -16.29 19.82 2.23
CA PHE A 18 -15.49 20.03 1.03
C PHE A 18 -14.08 19.49 1.20
N PHE A 19 -13.47 19.63 2.37
CA PHE A 19 -12.19 19.01 2.70
C PHE A 19 -12.25 17.48 2.58
N LEU A 20 -13.29 16.84 3.14
CA LEU A 20 -13.51 15.39 3.05
C LEU A 20 -13.77 14.92 1.61
N PHE A 21 -14.48 15.73 0.83
CA PHE A 21 -14.77 15.47 -0.58
C PHE A 21 -13.51 15.56 -1.45
N LYS A 22 -12.71 16.62 -1.27
CA LYS A 22 -11.50 16.90 -2.05
C LYS A 22 -10.37 15.92 -1.74
N HIS A 23 -10.05 15.73 -0.47
CA HIS A 23 -8.82 15.04 -0.12
C HIS A 23 -8.92 13.52 -0.23
N ASP A 24 -7.83 12.93 -0.73
CA ASP A 24 -7.62 11.48 -0.82
C ASP A 24 -7.10 10.91 0.52
N GLY A 25 -7.60 11.45 1.63
CA GLY A 25 -7.34 10.93 2.97
C GLY A 25 -8.00 9.57 3.11
N ALA A 26 -7.23 8.52 2.83
CA ALA A 26 -7.65 7.13 2.61
C ALA A 26 -8.40 6.43 3.76
N ILE A 27 -8.90 7.14 4.77
CA ILE A 27 -9.49 6.53 5.96
C ILE A 27 -10.96 6.15 5.76
N ASN A 28 -11.72 6.80 4.87
CA ASN A 28 -13.05 6.29 4.53
C ASN A 28 -13.62 6.83 3.20
N PHE A 29 -13.56 6.01 2.13
CA PHE A 29 -14.15 6.36 0.84
C PHE A 29 -15.67 6.59 0.93
N GLU A 30 -16.36 5.91 1.86
CA GLU A 30 -17.79 6.14 2.11
C GLU A 30 -18.03 7.58 2.59
N LYS A 31 -17.18 8.12 3.48
CA LYS A 31 -17.26 9.52 3.92
C LYS A 31 -17.10 10.49 2.76
N LYS A 32 -16.17 10.20 1.84
CA LYS A 32 -15.92 11.01 0.64
C LYS A 32 -17.17 11.05 -0.26
N ILE A 33 -17.77 9.88 -0.53
CA ILE A 33 -19.01 9.79 -1.31
C ILE A 33 -20.14 10.60 -0.64
N MET A 34 -20.36 10.37 0.65
CA MET A 34 -21.43 11.03 1.43
C MET A 34 -21.23 12.54 1.51
N ALA A 35 -20.00 13.01 1.70
CA ALA A 35 -19.70 14.44 1.69
C ALA A 35 -20.08 15.10 0.37
N GLY A 36 -19.80 14.46 -0.77
CA GLY A 36 -20.21 14.96 -2.08
C GLY A 36 -21.74 15.02 -2.28
N ILE A 37 -22.48 14.05 -1.72
CA ILE A 37 -23.95 14.06 -1.73
C ILE A 37 -24.49 15.23 -0.90
N ILE A 38 -24.03 15.36 0.35
CA ILE A 38 -24.48 16.42 1.27
C ILE A 38 -24.12 17.80 0.73
N LEU A 39 -22.94 18.00 0.14
CA LEU A 39 -22.55 19.28 -0.48
C LEU A 39 -23.50 19.66 -1.61
N LYS A 40 -23.91 18.69 -2.44
CA LYS A 40 -24.91 18.90 -3.48
C LYS A 40 -26.28 19.27 -2.89
N GLU A 41 -26.72 18.56 -1.85
CA GLU A 41 -28.00 18.83 -1.17
C GLU A 41 -28.02 20.20 -0.48
N LYS A 42 -26.89 20.64 0.07
CA LYS A 42 -26.70 21.97 0.65
C LYS A 42 -26.57 23.09 -0.41
N GLY A 43 -26.62 22.77 -1.70
CA GLY A 43 -26.56 23.76 -2.78
C GLY A 43 -25.17 24.38 -2.99
N TYR A 44 -24.09 23.66 -2.64
CA TYR A 44 -22.73 24.13 -2.87
C TYR A 44 -22.41 24.29 -4.37
N ASP A 45 -21.37 25.06 -4.69
CA ASP A 45 -20.99 25.40 -6.07
C ASP A 45 -20.83 24.15 -6.95
N LYS A 46 -21.77 23.98 -7.89
CA LYS A 46 -21.82 22.85 -8.81
C LYS A 46 -20.61 22.80 -9.74
N VAL A 47 -20.09 23.95 -10.17
CA VAL A 47 -18.93 24.02 -11.07
C VAL A 47 -17.70 23.52 -10.34
N LEU A 48 -17.49 23.99 -9.10
CA LEU A 48 -16.37 23.56 -8.27
C LEU A 48 -16.44 22.07 -7.94
N LEU A 49 -17.62 21.56 -7.56
CA LEU A 49 -17.83 20.13 -7.33
C LEU A 49 -17.52 19.29 -8.58
N SER A 50 -17.93 19.76 -9.75
CA SER A 50 -17.69 19.07 -11.03
C SER A 50 -16.21 19.04 -11.40
N GLN A 51 -15.47 20.12 -11.15
CA GLN A 51 -14.02 20.19 -11.38
C GLN A 51 -13.28 19.20 -10.48
N GLU A 52 -13.56 19.21 -9.19
CA GLU A 52 -12.93 18.30 -8.22
C GLU A 52 -13.30 16.84 -8.51
N LYS A 53 -14.56 16.54 -8.89
CA LYS A 53 -14.95 15.20 -9.36
C LYS A 53 -14.12 14.75 -10.56
N LYS A 54 -13.91 15.61 -11.56
CA LYS A 54 -13.07 15.28 -12.73
C LYS A 54 -11.63 14.99 -12.32
N ALA A 55 -11.05 15.81 -11.44
CA ALA A 55 -9.69 15.60 -10.94
C ALA A 55 -9.54 14.27 -10.19
N ILE A 56 -10.53 13.88 -9.37
CA ILE A 56 -10.55 12.60 -8.66
C ILE A 56 -10.65 11.42 -9.65
N ILE A 57 -11.57 11.50 -10.62
CA ILE A 57 -11.72 10.47 -11.65
C ILE A 57 -10.41 10.30 -12.42
N GLU A 58 -9.83 11.40 -12.90
CA GLU A 58 -8.56 11.39 -13.64
C GLU A 58 -7.43 10.77 -12.82
N THR A 59 -7.33 11.11 -11.53
CA THR A 59 -6.33 10.53 -10.63
C THR A 59 -6.50 9.02 -10.50
N ILE A 60 -7.72 8.53 -10.34
CA ILE A 60 -7.98 7.08 -10.21
C ILE A 60 -7.74 6.37 -11.55
N THR A 61 -8.18 6.94 -12.67
CA THR A 61 -7.97 6.38 -14.01
C THR A 61 -6.49 6.31 -14.36
N ASN A 62 -5.71 7.34 -14.03
CA ASN A 62 -4.26 7.33 -14.26
C ASN A 62 -3.56 6.27 -13.39
N ARG A 63 -3.99 6.10 -12.13
CA ARG A 63 -3.49 5.00 -11.28
C ARG A 63 -3.79 3.63 -11.90
N LEU A 64 -5.01 3.41 -12.38
CA LEU A 64 -5.42 2.17 -13.06
C LEU A 64 -4.61 1.90 -14.32
N LYS A 65 -4.41 2.90 -15.19
CA LYS A 65 -3.60 2.74 -16.41
C LYS A 65 -2.17 2.26 -16.12
N ILE A 66 -1.56 2.79 -15.06
CA ILE A 66 -0.22 2.39 -14.64
C ILE A 66 -0.22 0.98 -14.04
N SER A 67 -1.22 0.66 -13.22
CA SER A 67 -1.30 -0.62 -12.51
C SER A 67 -1.88 -1.76 -13.34
N GLU A 68 -2.48 -1.52 -14.50
CA GLU A 68 -2.93 -2.58 -15.43
C GLU A 68 -1.83 -3.06 -16.38
N ASN A 69 -0.70 -2.33 -16.45
CA ASN A 69 0.46 -2.77 -17.21
C ASN A 69 1.13 -3.96 -16.49
N LYS A 70 0.93 -5.17 -17.04
CA LYS A 70 1.43 -6.44 -16.48
C LYS A 70 2.94 -6.45 -16.31
N ASP A 71 3.68 -5.99 -17.33
CA ASP A 71 5.16 -5.95 -17.29
C ASP A 71 5.66 -5.00 -16.21
N TYR A 72 4.99 -3.86 -16.06
CA TYR A 72 5.28 -2.90 -15.00
C TYR A 72 5.02 -3.48 -13.61
N LEU A 73 3.86 -4.12 -13.41
CA LEU A 73 3.51 -4.77 -12.14
C LEU A 73 4.51 -5.85 -11.76
N GLU A 74 4.84 -6.72 -12.70
CA GLU A 74 5.77 -7.82 -12.47
C GLU A 74 7.16 -7.29 -12.10
N LYS A 75 7.69 -6.31 -12.85
CA LYS A 75 8.99 -5.68 -12.57
C LYS A 75 9.01 -4.97 -11.22
N LYS A 76 7.95 -4.22 -10.89
CA LYS A 76 7.77 -3.52 -9.60
C LYS A 76 7.75 -4.52 -8.43
N ASN A 77 6.98 -5.59 -8.53
CA ASN A 77 6.80 -6.56 -7.44
C ASN A 77 8.02 -7.48 -7.27
N LYS A 78 8.69 -7.88 -8.37
CA LYS A 78 10.02 -8.52 -8.31
C LYS A 78 11.05 -7.65 -7.60
N LYS A 79 11.08 -6.34 -7.87
CA LYS A 79 11.98 -5.39 -7.20
C LYS A 79 11.68 -5.26 -5.70
N LYS A 80 10.39 -5.18 -5.33
CA LYS A 80 9.96 -5.17 -3.91
C LYS A 80 10.38 -6.45 -3.17
N ALA A 81 10.16 -7.62 -3.78
CA ALA A 81 10.55 -8.91 -3.20
C ALA A 81 12.07 -8.99 -3.00
N LYS A 82 12.87 -8.61 -4.01
CA LYS A 82 14.33 -8.56 -3.89
C LYS A 82 14.79 -7.62 -2.77
N ARG A 83 14.18 -6.43 -2.66
CA ARG A 83 14.50 -5.48 -1.57
C ARG A 83 14.27 -6.09 -0.19
N LYS A 84 13.17 -6.83 0.00
CA LYS A 84 12.90 -7.54 1.27
C LYS A 84 13.98 -8.57 1.58
N ILE A 85 14.39 -9.34 0.57
CA ILE A 85 15.48 -10.33 0.70
C ILE A 85 16.79 -9.62 1.09
N PHE A 86 17.17 -8.55 0.40
CA PHE A 86 18.39 -7.79 0.71
C PHE A 86 18.37 -7.19 2.11
N ILE A 87 17.23 -6.67 2.56
CA ILE A 87 17.08 -6.18 3.95
C ILE A 87 17.27 -7.33 4.94
N GLY A 88 16.66 -8.49 4.68
CA GLY A 88 16.82 -9.68 5.52
C GLY A 88 18.27 -10.18 5.56
N LEU A 89 18.97 -10.19 4.42
CA LEU A 89 20.40 -10.47 4.35
C LEU A 89 21.23 -9.44 5.13
N GLY A 90 20.87 -8.16 5.05
CA GLY A 90 21.48 -7.09 5.84
C GLY A 90 21.37 -7.37 7.34
N TYR A 91 20.18 -7.72 7.84
CA TYR A 91 20.01 -8.12 9.24
C TYR A 91 20.86 -9.33 9.59
N LEU A 92 20.86 -10.38 8.77
CA LEU A 92 21.64 -11.59 9.02
C LEU A 92 23.14 -11.28 9.10
N SER A 93 23.65 -10.45 8.18
CA SER A 93 25.06 -10.01 8.20
C SER A 93 25.38 -9.19 9.45
N PHE A 94 24.49 -8.29 9.87
CA PHE A 94 24.68 -7.47 11.06
C PHE A 94 24.75 -8.31 12.35
N PHE A 95 23.85 -9.28 12.51
CA PHE A 95 23.90 -10.22 13.64
C PHE A 95 25.14 -11.09 13.63
N THR A 96 25.60 -11.51 12.45
CA THR A 96 26.83 -12.29 12.31
C THR A 96 28.05 -11.47 12.75
N ILE A 97 28.15 -10.21 12.33
CA ILE A 97 29.24 -9.31 12.73
C ILE A 97 29.24 -9.08 14.24
N ILE A 98 28.07 -8.87 14.87
CA ILE A 98 27.97 -8.72 16.32
C ILE A 98 28.43 -10.00 17.03
N GLY A 99 27.98 -11.17 16.59
CA GLY A 99 28.37 -12.45 17.20
C GLY A 99 29.85 -12.81 17.02
N MET A 100 30.49 -12.30 15.96
CA MET A 100 31.93 -12.51 15.70
C MET A 100 32.83 -11.45 16.35
N LYS A 101 32.26 -10.38 16.92
CA LYS A 101 33.03 -9.26 17.50
C LYS A 101 33.98 -9.72 18.60
N ASP A 102 33.54 -10.64 19.46
CA ASP A 102 34.34 -11.12 20.59
C ASP A 102 35.48 -12.04 20.13
N TYR A 103 35.26 -12.86 19.09
CA TYR A 103 36.29 -13.70 18.46
C TYR A 103 37.35 -12.89 17.70
N LEU A 104 36.96 -11.77 17.07
CA LEU A 104 37.87 -10.89 16.34
C LEU A 104 38.77 -10.03 17.25
N LEU A 105 38.35 -9.79 18.48
CA LEU A 105 39.04 -8.87 19.41
C LEU A 105 39.93 -9.58 20.43
N ASN A 106 39.64 -10.85 20.78
CA ASN A 106 40.28 -11.53 21.92
C ASN A 106 41.30 -12.63 21.57
N GLU A 107 41.68 -12.80 20.29
CA GLU A 107 42.63 -13.86 19.83
C GLU A 107 42.29 -15.28 20.35
N GLU A 108 41.02 -15.54 20.70
CA GLU A 108 40.59 -16.88 21.09
C GLU A 108 40.51 -17.80 19.86
N ASN A 109 40.81 -19.09 20.06
CA ASN A 109 40.65 -20.09 19.02
C ASN A 109 39.24 -20.02 18.44
N LEU A 110 39.18 -19.81 17.13
CA LEU A 110 37.94 -19.69 16.38
C LEU A 110 37.11 -20.97 16.60
N ASP A 111 35.95 -20.84 17.25
CA ASP A 111 35.05 -21.97 17.46
C ASP A 111 34.40 -22.35 16.12
N TRP A 112 35.01 -23.33 15.46
CA TRP A 112 34.55 -23.88 14.18
C TRP A 112 33.12 -24.43 14.26
N ILE A 113 32.65 -24.85 15.43
CA ILE A 113 31.28 -25.34 15.63
C ILE A 113 30.31 -24.16 15.54
N TYR A 114 30.58 -23.08 16.27
CA TYR A 114 29.76 -21.86 16.22
C TYR A 114 29.72 -21.25 14.81
N LEU A 115 30.87 -21.17 14.13
CA LEU A 115 30.97 -20.70 12.76
C LEU A 115 30.12 -21.56 11.80
N SER A 116 30.19 -22.89 11.94
CA SER A 116 29.42 -23.82 11.11
C SER A 116 27.92 -23.66 11.32
N ILE A 117 27.47 -23.48 12.57
CA ILE A 117 26.05 -23.23 12.89
C ILE A 117 25.58 -21.93 12.22
N MET A 118 26.37 -20.86 12.27
CA MET A 118 26.03 -19.57 11.64
C MET A 118 25.92 -19.69 10.12
N ILE A 119 26.83 -20.44 9.48
CA ILE A 119 26.78 -20.72 8.03
C ILE A 119 25.52 -21.51 7.67
N ILE A 120 25.17 -22.54 8.45
CA ILE A 120 23.97 -23.35 8.22
C ILE A 120 22.70 -22.50 8.33
N ILE A 121 22.60 -21.63 9.35
CA ILE A 121 21.47 -20.71 9.51
C ILE A 121 21.37 -19.74 8.33
N GLY A 122 22.51 -19.22 7.86
CA GLY A 122 22.58 -18.37 6.66
C GLY A 122 22.10 -19.07 5.39
N LEU A 123 22.57 -20.30 5.15
CA LEU A 123 22.16 -21.12 4.00
C LEU A 123 20.67 -21.47 4.07
N PHE A 124 20.16 -21.82 5.26
CA PHE A 124 18.75 -22.08 5.48
C PHE A 124 17.90 -20.84 5.15
N PHE A 125 18.32 -19.66 5.61
CA PHE A 125 17.65 -18.40 5.30
C PHE A 125 17.61 -18.11 3.79
N ILE A 126 18.75 -18.24 3.09
CA ILE A 126 18.82 -18.02 1.64
C ILE A 126 17.92 -19.01 0.89
N THR A 127 17.97 -20.28 1.27
CA THR A 127 17.16 -21.34 0.66
C THR A 127 15.67 -21.08 0.88
N TYR A 128 15.28 -20.74 2.11
CA TYR A 128 13.91 -20.38 2.44
C TYR A 128 13.42 -19.19 1.61
N GLN A 129 14.18 -18.08 1.58
CA GLN A 129 13.84 -16.89 0.79
C GLN A 129 13.70 -17.19 -0.71
N THR A 130 14.53 -18.08 -1.23
CA THR A 130 14.48 -18.52 -2.63
C THR A 130 13.21 -19.32 -2.93
N ILE A 131 12.86 -20.27 -2.05
CA ILE A 131 11.63 -21.08 -2.18
C ILE A 131 10.38 -20.20 -2.15
N ILE A 132 10.32 -19.22 -1.23
CA ILE A 132 9.14 -18.36 -1.09
C ILE A 132 9.11 -17.16 -2.05
N TYR A 133 10.15 -16.95 -2.86
CA TYR A 133 10.25 -15.77 -3.72
C TYR A 133 9.08 -15.66 -4.69
N ASN A 134 8.80 -16.73 -5.45
CA ASN A 134 7.72 -16.75 -6.42
C ASN A 134 6.35 -16.57 -5.74
N LYS A 135 6.15 -17.22 -4.58
CA LYS A 135 4.93 -17.05 -3.77
C LYS A 135 4.76 -15.60 -3.31
N THR A 136 5.83 -14.95 -2.87
CA THR A 136 5.82 -13.55 -2.43
C THR A 136 5.50 -12.60 -3.59
N VAL A 137 6.07 -12.85 -4.77
CA VAL A 137 5.79 -12.07 -5.98
C VAL A 137 4.33 -12.23 -6.40
N ASN A 138 3.80 -13.45 -6.40
CA ASN A 138 2.40 -13.73 -6.73
C ASN A 138 1.45 -13.04 -5.75
N ASN A 139 1.67 -13.18 -4.44
CA ASN A 139 0.86 -12.49 -3.43
C ASN A 139 0.85 -10.96 -3.61
N LEU A 140 1.97 -10.37 -4.03
CA LEU A 140 2.05 -8.93 -4.32
C LEU A 140 1.28 -8.54 -5.58
N ILE A 141 1.25 -9.40 -6.59
CA ILE A 141 0.45 -9.22 -7.81
C ILE A 141 -1.03 -9.32 -7.47
N ASP A 142 -1.44 -10.34 -6.71
CA ASP A 142 -2.83 -10.54 -6.30
C ASP A 142 -3.34 -9.35 -5.49
N ALA A 143 -2.56 -8.84 -4.54
CA ALA A 143 -2.91 -7.64 -3.78
C ALA A 143 -3.01 -6.37 -4.64
N ASP A 144 -2.14 -6.21 -5.65
CA ASP A 144 -2.24 -5.10 -6.60
C ASP A 144 -3.51 -5.24 -7.48
N ASN A 145 -3.91 -6.48 -7.84
CA ASN A 145 -5.14 -6.76 -8.58
C ASN A 145 -6.41 -6.45 -7.76
N GLU A 146 -6.47 -6.90 -6.50
CA GLU A 146 -7.56 -6.56 -5.57
C GLU A 146 -7.71 -5.04 -5.40
N ASN A 147 -6.58 -4.32 -5.30
CA ASN A 147 -6.60 -2.87 -5.23
C ASN A 147 -7.11 -2.23 -6.53
N ASN A 148 -6.80 -2.79 -7.70
CA ASN A 148 -7.35 -2.33 -8.97
C ASN A 148 -8.87 -2.53 -9.03
N GLU A 149 -9.38 -3.67 -8.56
CA GLU A 149 -10.83 -3.90 -8.45
C GLU A 149 -11.50 -2.88 -7.53
N LEU A 150 -10.87 -2.59 -6.38
CA LEU A 150 -11.35 -1.56 -5.47
C LEU A 150 -11.38 -0.18 -6.13
N LEU A 151 -10.36 0.20 -6.90
CA LEU A 151 -10.32 1.46 -7.63
C LEU A 151 -11.43 1.54 -8.71
N ARG A 152 -11.68 0.44 -9.43
CA ARG A 152 -12.79 0.36 -10.39
C ARG A 152 -14.15 0.49 -9.71
N PHE A 153 -14.33 -0.15 -8.56
CA PHE A 153 -15.54 -0.02 -7.75
C PHE A 153 -15.74 1.42 -7.27
N ARG A 154 -14.66 2.08 -6.83
CA ARG A 154 -14.69 3.50 -6.43
C ARG A 154 -15.11 4.43 -7.57
N LEU A 155 -14.59 4.22 -8.78
CA LEU A 155 -15.03 4.98 -9.96
C LEU A 155 -16.51 4.79 -10.23
N LYS A 156 -16.99 3.54 -10.23
CA LYS A 156 -18.41 3.22 -10.44
C LYS A 156 -19.31 3.90 -9.40
N LEU A 157 -18.88 3.96 -8.14
CA LEU A 157 -19.61 4.68 -7.09
C LEU A 157 -19.63 6.19 -7.31
N ILE A 158 -18.49 6.79 -7.67
CA ILE A 158 -18.41 8.22 -7.99
C ILE A 158 -19.37 8.58 -9.13
N GLU A 159 -19.35 7.80 -10.22
CA GLU A 159 -20.22 8.03 -11.38
C GLU A 159 -21.71 7.92 -11.04
N LYS A 160 -22.06 6.95 -10.18
CA LYS A 160 -23.45 6.68 -9.79
C LYS A 160 -24.01 7.70 -8.79
N GLU A 161 -23.23 8.03 -7.76
CA GLU A 161 -23.70 8.77 -6.59
C GLU A 161 -23.50 10.29 -6.76
N TRP A 162 -22.42 10.73 -7.40
CA TRP A 162 -22.19 12.17 -7.64
C TRP A 162 -22.85 12.62 -8.94
N ARG A 163 -24.17 12.88 -8.88
CA ARG A 163 -25.00 13.31 -10.02
C ARG A 163 -24.98 14.83 -10.27
N PHE A 164 -23.87 15.50 -10.02
CA PHE A 164 -23.68 16.91 -10.36
C PHE A 164 -22.78 17.04 -11.60
#